data_AF-A0A2G8L764-F1
#
_entry.id   AF-A0A2G8L764-F1
#
_cell.length_a   1.000
_cell.length_b   1.000
_cell.length_c   1.000
_cell.angle_alpha   90.00
_cell.angle_beta   90.00
_cell.angle_gamma   90.00
#
_symmetry.space_group_name_H-M   'P 1'
#
loop_
_entity.id
_entity.type
_entity.pdbx_description
1 polymer ?
#
loop_
_entity_poly.entity_id
_entity_poly.type
_entity_poly.pdbx_seq_one_letter_code
_entity_poly.pdbx_strand_id
1 'polypeptide(L)'
;MTLCDMHPMRALFLIPRNPPPRLKSKKWNKKFTNFIDKCLVKDYYSRSNTQQLLKHPYIKDIPNERQVRIQLKDHIDRTKKKRVDDSTTDYEYHSNESDEDEAMEDEENQAQYSPGQPSLLYVRISRGYRRRRGGEEGWMTRGQSRPR
;
A
#
# COMPACT_ATOMS: atom_id res chain seq x y z
N MET A 1 22.94 -15.18 12.86
CA MET A 1 21.50 -14.98 12.54
C MET A 1 20.99 -13.74 13.23
N THR A 2 20.21 -12.92 12.53
CA THR A 2 19.50 -11.79 13.15
C THR A 2 18.15 -12.26 13.69
N LEU A 3 17.61 -11.57 14.71
CA LEU A 3 16.32 -11.93 15.32
C LEU A 3 15.18 -11.99 14.29
N CYS A 4 15.26 -11.20 13.23
CA CYS A 4 14.30 -11.17 12.12
C CYS A 4 14.27 -12.43 11.25
N ASP A 5 15.32 -13.26 11.29
CA ASP A 5 15.41 -14.50 10.49
C ASP A 5 14.98 -15.74 11.28
N MET A 6 14.60 -15.56 12.54
CA MET A 6 14.27 -16.63 13.47
C MET A 6 12.76 -16.85 13.50
N HIS A 7 12.34 -18.08 13.82
CA HIS A 7 10.93 -18.37 14.07
C HIS A 7 10.36 -17.38 15.12
N PRO A 8 9.18 -16.78 14.90
CA PRO A 8 8.66 -15.68 15.73
C PRO A 8 8.59 -16.06 17.23
N MET A 9 8.20 -17.29 17.55
CA MET A 9 8.20 -17.77 18.93
C MET A 9 9.59 -17.71 19.59
N ARG A 10 10.66 -17.98 18.84
CA ARG A 10 12.02 -17.89 19.36
C ARG A 10 12.45 -16.43 19.56
N ALA A 11 12.03 -15.51 18.68
CA ALA A 11 12.29 -14.09 18.84
C ALA A 11 11.62 -13.51 20.09
N LEU A 12 10.38 -13.89 20.39
CA LEU A 12 9.64 -13.45 21.59
C LEU A 12 10.41 -13.73 22.89
N PHE A 13 11.05 -14.90 23.00
CA PHE A 13 11.84 -15.23 24.18
C PHE A 13 13.20 -14.52 24.24
N LEU A 14 13.76 -14.13 23.10
CA LEU A 14 15.08 -13.52 23.01
C LEU A 14 15.05 -12.00 23.16
N ILE A 15 13.99 -11.31 22.73
CA ILE A 15 13.85 -9.85 22.87
C ILE A 15 14.06 -9.37 24.31
N PRO A 16 13.41 -9.94 25.34
CA PRO A 16 13.63 -9.51 26.71
C PRO A 16 14.91 -10.10 27.34
N ARG A 17 15.65 -11.00 26.69
CA ARG A 17 16.89 -11.59 27.24
C ARG A 17 18.15 -10.95 26.68
N ASN A 18 18.14 -10.65 25.39
CA ASN A 18 19.28 -10.07 24.71
C ASN A 18 19.45 -8.59 25.10
N PRO A 19 20.68 -8.06 24.98
CA PRO A 19 20.89 -6.63 25.06
C PRO A 19 20.18 -5.89 23.93
N PRO A 20 19.94 -4.57 24.07
CA PRO A 20 19.39 -3.73 23.01
C PRO A 20 20.08 -3.97 21.65
N PRO A 21 19.33 -4.18 20.57
CA PRO A 21 19.93 -4.38 19.27
C PRO A 21 20.63 -3.10 18.79
N ARG A 22 21.78 -3.28 18.13
CA ARG A 22 22.58 -2.18 17.56
C ARG A 22 22.80 -2.37 16.08
N LEU A 23 22.97 -1.26 15.37
CA LEU A 23 23.32 -1.29 13.94
C LEU A 23 24.71 -1.90 13.78
N LYS A 24 24.83 -2.98 12.98
CA LYS A 24 26.09 -3.72 12.81
C LYS A 24 27.10 -3.03 11.87
N SER A 25 26.62 -2.23 10.92
CA SER A 25 27.45 -1.62 9.89
C SER A 25 27.94 -0.24 10.32
N LYS A 26 29.20 0.09 10.02
CA LYS A 26 29.79 1.41 10.27
C LYS A 26 29.34 2.49 9.27
N LYS A 27 28.53 2.14 8.26
CA LYS A 27 28.02 3.08 7.24
C LYS A 27 27.04 4.12 7.80
N TRP A 28 26.55 3.90 9.01
CA TRP A 28 25.52 4.73 9.62
C TRP A 28 26.12 5.92 10.36
N ASN A 29 25.51 7.10 10.20
CA ASN A 29 25.91 8.30 10.91
C ASN A 29 25.81 8.09 12.44
N LYS A 30 26.75 8.66 13.21
CA LYS A 30 26.73 8.67 14.67
C LYS A 30 25.45 9.28 15.24
N LYS A 31 24.90 10.34 14.61
CA LYS A 31 23.59 10.91 14.98
C LYS A 31 22.46 9.88 14.85
N PHE A 32 22.46 9.09 13.77
CA PHE A 32 21.45 8.05 13.57
C PHE A 32 21.60 6.90 14.56
N THR A 33 22.84 6.43 14.78
CA THR A 33 23.11 5.38 15.77
C THR A 33 22.68 5.80 17.17
N ASN A 34 22.96 7.05 17.57
CA ASN A 34 22.53 7.57 18.87
C ASN A 34 21.00 7.68 18.99
N PHE A 35 20.31 8.06 17.91
CA PHE A 35 18.85 8.08 17.89
C PHE A 35 18.27 6.68 18.15
N ILE A 36 18.79 5.66 17.46
CA ILE A 36 18.37 4.27 17.63
C ILE A 36 18.63 3.77 19.06
N ASP A 37 19.78 4.12 19.65
CA ASP A 37 20.10 3.76 21.04
C ASP A 37 19.08 4.33 22.05
N LYS A 38 18.57 5.55 21.81
CA LYS A 38 17.51 6.15 22.65
C LYS A 38 16.15 5.48 22.47
N CYS A 39 15.84 5.00 21.26
CA CYS A 39 14.61 4.29 20.99
C CYS A 39 14.59 2.87 21.59
N LEU A 40 15.74 2.21 21.62
CA LEU A 40 15.88 0.79 22.00
C LEU A 40 16.30 0.58 23.46
N VAL A 41 15.98 1.52 24.34
CA VAL A 41 16.15 1.33 25.80
C VAL A 41 15.13 0.30 26.28
N LYS A 42 15.62 -0.76 26.92
CA LYS A 42 14.81 -1.91 27.34
C LYS A 42 13.86 -1.56 28.48
N ASP A 43 14.37 -0.87 29.48
CA ASP A 43 13.55 -0.34 30.55
C ASP A 43 12.68 0.82 30.02
N TYR A 44 11.39 0.73 30.31
CA TYR A 44 10.40 1.68 29.82
C TYR A 44 10.55 3.05 30.48
N TYR A 45 10.85 3.09 31.78
CA TYR A 45 10.93 4.35 32.53
C TYR A 45 12.12 5.22 32.11
N SER A 46 13.21 4.59 31.69
CA SER A 46 14.38 5.29 31.14
C SER A 46 14.32 5.53 29.62
N ARG A 47 13.33 4.99 28.92
CA ARG A 47 13.16 5.20 27.47
C ARG A 47 12.73 6.64 27.20
N SER A 48 13.40 7.30 26.27
CA SER A 48 13.03 8.67 25.88
C SER A 48 11.62 8.71 25.30
N ASN A 49 10.80 9.65 25.80
CA ASN A 49 9.44 9.85 25.28
C ASN A 49 9.48 10.55 23.89
N THR A 50 8.40 10.47 23.13
CA THR A 50 8.25 11.06 21.79
C THR A 50 8.67 12.53 21.76
N GLN A 51 8.26 13.34 22.75
CA GLN A 51 8.63 14.77 22.82
C GLN A 51 10.15 14.99 22.95
N GLN A 52 10.87 14.06 23.59
CA GLN A 52 12.32 14.11 23.70
C GLN A 52 12.98 13.61 22.40
N LEU A 53 12.42 12.57 21.77
CA LEU A 53 12.91 12.01 20.51
C LEU A 53 12.76 13.00 19.34
N LEU A 54 11.68 13.78 19.29
CA LEU A 54 11.47 14.82 18.27
C LEU A 54 12.52 15.94 18.35
N LYS A 55 13.04 16.22 19.55
CA LYS A 55 14.11 17.21 19.77
C LYS A 55 15.50 16.66 19.47
N HIS A 56 15.63 15.37 19.15
CA HIS A 56 16.92 14.75 18.87
C HIS A 56 17.54 15.32 17.58
N PRO A 57 18.87 15.58 17.50
CA PRO A 57 19.51 16.17 16.33
C PRO A 57 19.33 15.40 15.02
N TYR A 58 19.05 14.09 15.10
CA TYR A 58 18.75 13.28 13.91
C TYR A 58 17.40 13.62 13.28
N ILE A 59 16.41 14.02 14.08
CA ILE A 59 15.05 14.34 13.62
C ILE A 59 14.86 15.85 13.46
N LYS A 60 15.40 16.65 14.38
CA LYS A 60 15.25 18.10 14.38
C LYS A 60 16.03 18.78 13.25
N ASP A 61 17.27 18.34 13.01
CA ASP A 61 18.21 19.06 12.14
C ASP A 61 18.34 18.35 10.79
N ILE A 62 17.27 18.36 9.98
CA ILE A 62 17.25 17.76 8.64
C ILE A 62 17.44 18.86 7.59
N PRO A 63 18.67 19.06 7.06
CA PRO A 63 18.95 20.15 6.14
C PRO A 63 18.27 19.96 4.77
N ASN A 64 18.09 18.71 4.33
CA ASN A 64 17.67 18.38 2.96
C ASN A 64 16.22 17.87 2.90
N GLU A 65 15.36 18.25 3.86
CA GLU A 65 13.99 17.72 3.99
C GLU A 65 13.19 17.84 2.68
N ARG A 66 13.21 19.03 2.06
CA ARG A 66 12.53 19.29 0.79
C ARG A 66 13.00 18.35 -0.32
N GLN A 67 14.31 18.16 -0.45
CA GLN A 67 14.89 17.28 -1.47
C GLN A 67 14.52 15.82 -1.24
N VAL A 68 14.56 15.35 0.02
CA VAL A 68 14.15 13.99 0.38
C VAL A 68 12.69 13.76 0.03
N ARG A 69 11.80 14.73 0.30
CA ARG A 69 10.37 14.64 -0.08
C ARG A 69 10.17 14.54 -1.59
N ILE A 70 10.93 15.31 -2.39
CA ILE A 70 10.89 15.23 -3.85
C ILE A 70 11.35 13.85 -4.33
N GLN A 71 12.50 13.37 -3.83
CA GLN A 71 13.03 12.05 -4.19
C GLN A 71 12.05 10.92 -3.85
N LEU A 72 11.37 11.00 -2.71
CA LEU A 72 10.33 10.05 -2.32
C LEU A 72 9.14 10.11 -3.26
N LYS A 73 8.66 11.32 -3.61
CA LYS A 73 7.57 11.49 -4.59
C LYS A 73 7.94 10.87 -5.94
N ASP A 74 9.10 11.22 -6.48
CA ASP A 74 9.57 10.69 -7.77
C ASP A 74 9.70 9.15 -7.74
N HIS A 75 10.16 8.58 -6.62
CA HIS A 75 10.22 7.13 -6.47
C HIS A 75 8.84 6.47 -6.44
N ILE A 76 7.88 7.06 -5.73
CA ILE A 76 6.49 6.59 -5.70
C ILE A 76 5.87 6.63 -7.10
N ASP A 77 6.04 7.74 -7.83
CA ASP A 77 5.45 7.94 -9.15
C ASP A 77 6.04 6.95 -10.17
N ARG A 78 7.36 6.72 -10.15
CA ARG A 78 8.01 5.69 -10.97
C ARG A 78 7.53 4.28 -10.65
N THR A 79 7.36 3.96 -9.37
CA THR A 79 6.92 2.63 -8.93
C THR A 79 5.47 2.37 -9.31
N LYS A 80 4.61 3.39 -9.26
CA LYS A 80 3.21 3.30 -9.73
C LYS A 80 3.15 3.08 -11.24
N LYS A 81 3.91 3.85 -12.03
CA LYS A 81 3.93 3.70 -13.50
C LYS A 81 4.37 2.29 -13.94
N LYS A 82 5.40 1.73 -13.30
CA LYS A 82 5.88 0.36 -13.58
C LYS A 82 4.84 -0.73 -13.29
N ARG A 83 3.94 -0.52 -12.31
CA ARG A 83 2.84 -1.45 -12.02
C ARG A 83 1.68 -1.36 -13.00
N VAL A 84 1.50 -0.19 -13.63
CA VAL A 84 0.48 0.00 -14.67
C VAL A 84 0.95 -0.66 -15.97
N ASP A 85 2.20 -0.43 -16.36
CA ASP A 85 2.82 -0.98 -17.59
C ASP A 85 2.78 -2.52 -17.66
N ASP A 86 3.02 -3.21 -16.54
CA ASP A 86 2.92 -4.68 -16.42
C ASP A 86 1.48 -5.23 -16.55
N SER A 87 0.47 -4.35 -16.53
CA SER A 87 -0.94 -4.70 -16.65
C SER A 87 -1.54 -4.35 -18.02
N THR A 88 -0.82 -3.67 -18.93
CA THR A 88 -1.38 -3.16 -20.21
C THR A 88 -0.96 -3.95 -21.46
N THR A 89 -0.16 -5.02 -21.33
CA THR A 89 0.34 -5.79 -22.50
C THR A 89 -0.64 -6.84 -23.02
N ASP A 90 -1.88 -6.90 -22.53
CA ASP A 90 -2.88 -7.77 -23.13
C ASP A 90 -4.00 -6.91 -23.75
N TYR A 91 -4.23 -7.14 -25.03
CA TYR A 91 -5.33 -6.65 -25.89
C TYR A 91 -5.25 -5.20 -26.44
N GLU A 92 -4.45 -5.03 -27.48
CA GLU A 92 -4.71 -4.03 -28.53
C GLU A 92 -5.63 -4.61 -29.62
N TYR A 93 -6.35 -3.73 -30.31
CA TYR A 93 -7.15 -3.93 -31.53
C TYR A 93 -8.66 -4.17 -31.35
N HIS A 94 -9.44 -3.08 -31.38
CA HIS A 94 -10.44 -2.86 -32.44
C HIS A 94 -10.70 -1.36 -32.56
N SER A 95 -10.09 -0.76 -33.58
CA SER A 95 -10.40 0.58 -34.08
C SER A 95 -11.83 0.55 -34.65
N ASN A 96 -12.77 1.20 -33.98
CA ASN A 96 -13.97 1.71 -34.63
C ASN A 96 -13.90 3.23 -34.50
N GLU A 97 -13.45 3.87 -35.58
CA GLU A 97 -13.82 5.26 -35.82
C GLU A 97 -15.34 5.30 -35.97
N SER A 98 -15.97 6.12 -35.15
CA SER A 98 -17.32 6.63 -35.40
C SER A 98 -17.29 8.05 -34.85
N ASP A 99 -16.98 8.97 -35.75
CA ASP A 99 -17.31 10.38 -35.61
C ASP A 99 -18.80 10.48 -35.26
N GLU A 100 -19.12 11.24 -34.22
CA GLU A 100 -20.33 12.09 -34.14
C GLU A 100 -20.24 12.91 -32.85
N ASP A 101 -19.97 14.20 -33.05
CA ASP A 101 -20.11 15.29 -32.09
C ASP A 101 -21.53 15.30 -31.50
N GLU A 102 -21.67 15.39 -30.18
CA GLU A 102 -22.75 16.18 -29.57
C GLU A 102 -22.30 16.64 -28.17
N ALA A 103 -22.21 17.96 -28.04
CA ALA A 103 -22.06 18.68 -26.78
C ALA A 103 -23.41 18.68 -25.99
N MET A 104 -23.43 19.34 -24.82
CA MET A 104 -24.55 19.61 -23.90
C MET A 104 -24.50 18.73 -22.64
N GLU A 105 -24.61 19.21 -21.41
CA GLU A 105 -24.86 20.53 -20.82
C GLU A 105 -24.41 20.45 -19.35
N ASP A 106 -23.88 21.54 -18.81
CA ASP A 106 -23.62 21.68 -17.37
C ASP A 106 -24.96 21.74 -16.62
N GLU A 107 -25.32 20.68 -15.91
CA GLU A 107 -26.41 20.73 -14.93
C GLU A 107 -25.89 20.42 -13.52
N GLU A 108 -25.75 21.50 -12.76
CA GLU A 108 -25.48 21.58 -11.34
C GLU A 108 -26.61 20.88 -10.55
N ASN A 109 -26.51 19.55 -10.39
CA ASN A 109 -27.50 18.82 -9.61
C ASN A 109 -27.13 18.85 -8.12
N GLN A 110 -27.72 19.83 -7.41
CA GLN A 110 -27.76 19.92 -5.96
C GLN A 110 -28.58 18.74 -5.41
N ALA A 111 -27.94 17.58 -5.25
CA ALA A 111 -28.58 16.36 -4.78
C ALA A 111 -29.02 16.50 -3.32
N GLN A 112 -30.29 16.88 -3.14
CA GLN A 112 -31.01 16.84 -1.88
C GLN A 112 -31.20 15.37 -1.48
N TYR A 113 -30.41 14.90 -0.51
CA TYR A 113 -30.53 13.55 0.04
C TYR A 113 -31.85 13.41 0.79
N SER A 114 -32.84 12.74 0.18
CA SER A 114 -34.00 12.23 0.92
C SER A 114 -33.65 10.89 1.57
N PRO A 115 -33.90 10.73 2.89
CA PRO A 115 -33.61 9.48 3.60
C PRO A 115 -34.38 8.31 2.97
N GLY A 116 -33.66 7.26 2.60
CA GLY A 116 -34.25 6.01 2.09
C GLY A 116 -34.07 5.75 0.59
N GLN A 117 -33.49 6.67 -0.19
CA GLN A 117 -33.07 6.37 -1.57
C GLN A 117 -31.62 5.90 -1.60
N PRO A 118 -31.31 4.74 -2.22
CA PRO A 118 -29.93 4.31 -2.42
C PRO A 118 -29.16 5.31 -3.29
N SER A 119 -27.92 5.60 -2.94
CA SER A 119 -27.09 6.53 -3.71
C SER A 119 -26.89 6.05 -5.15
N LEU A 120 -26.77 6.98 -6.10
CA LEU A 120 -26.45 6.66 -7.50
C LEU A 120 -25.20 5.77 -7.63
N LEU A 121 -24.24 5.96 -6.71
CA LEU A 121 -23.06 5.12 -6.59
C LEU A 121 -23.43 3.66 -6.27
N TYR A 122 -24.32 3.41 -5.31
CA TYR A 122 -24.79 2.08 -4.94
C TYR A 122 -25.56 1.38 -6.08
N VAL A 123 -26.38 2.13 -6.82
CA VAL A 123 -27.10 1.61 -8.00
C VAL A 123 -26.11 1.23 -9.12
N ARG A 124 -25.09 2.05 -9.35
CA ARG A 124 -24.07 1.81 -10.39
C ARG A 124 -23.18 0.61 -10.02
N ILE A 125 -22.80 0.47 -8.75
CA ILE A 125 -22.07 -0.69 -8.22
C ILE A 125 -22.91 -1.97 -8.32
N SER A 126 -24.19 -1.92 -7.96
CA SER A 126 -25.10 -3.08 -7.99
C SER A 126 -25.36 -3.57 -9.42
N ARG A 127 -25.50 -2.65 -10.38
CA ARG A 127 -25.57 -2.98 -11.81
C ARG A 127 -24.28 -3.63 -12.32
N GLY A 128 -23.12 -3.14 -11.87
CA GLY A 128 -21.81 -3.75 -12.17
C GLY A 128 -21.67 -5.17 -11.62
N TYR A 129 -22.15 -5.43 -10.41
CA TYR A 129 -22.14 -6.76 -9.80
C TYR A 129 -23.09 -7.76 -10.48
N ARG A 130 -24.27 -7.29 -10.93
CA ARG A 130 -25.22 -8.15 -11.64
C ARG A 130 -24.70 -8.60 -13.00
N ARG A 131 -23.96 -7.74 -13.71
CA ARG A 131 -23.34 -8.08 -15.00
C ARG A 131 -22.23 -9.12 -14.87
N ARG A 132 -21.54 -9.18 -13.72
CA ARG A 132 -20.38 -10.05 -13.49
C ARG A 132 -20.73 -11.47 -13.02
N ARG A 133 -21.99 -11.76 -12.68
CA ARG A 133 -22.42 -13.07 -12.13
C ARG A 133 -23.30 -13.90 -13.09
N GLY A 134 -23.41 -13.49 -14.35
CA GLY A 134 -24.27 -14.14 -15.35
C GLY A 134 -23.57 -15.10 -16.31
N GLY A 135 -22.36 -15.57 -16.00
CA GLY A 135 -21.63 -16.49 -16.88
C GLY A 135 -20.73 -17.42 -16.10
N GLU A 136 -21.31 -18.44 -15.47
CA GLU A 136 -20.62 -19.67 -15.04
C GLU A 136 -21.65 -20.66 -14.44
N GLU A 137 -22.57 -21.15 -15.26
CA GLU A 137 -23.38 -22.33 -14.94
C GLU A 137 -23.42 -23.24 -16.16
N GLY A 138 -22.57 -24.27 -16.22
CA GLY A 138 -22.55 -25.15 -17.39
C GLY A 138 -21.51 -26.26 -17.45
N TRP A 139 -21.22 -26.98 -16.36
CA TRP A 139 -20.57 -28.30 -16.46
C TRP A 139 -21.12 -29.28 -15.41
N MET A 140 -22.37 -29.71 -15.58
CA MET A 140 -22.84 -30.99 -15.05
C MET A 140 -22.63 -32.09 -16.10
N THR A 141 -21.83 -33.09 -15.71
CA THR A 141 -21.94 -34.52 -16.08
C THR A 141 -22.11 -34.93 -17.55
N ARG A 142 -21.11 -35.66 -18.09
CA ARG A 142 -21.30 -36.89 -18.88
C ARG A 142 -19.95 -37.59 -19.07
N GLY A 143 -19.87 -38.86 -18.69
CA GLY A 143 -18.68 -39.68 -18.83
C GLY A 143 -18.49 -40.23 -20.25
N GLN A 144 -17.28 -40.75 -20.52
CA GLN A 144 -17.05 -41.93 -21.35
C GLN A 144 -15.59 -42.42 -21.24
N SER A 145 -15.48 -43.71 -20.89
CA SER A 145 -14.65 -44.75 -21.51
C SER A 145 -13.12 -44.64 -21.55
N ARG A 146 -12.48 -45.59 -20.83
CA ARG A 146 -11.11 -46.09 -21.08
C ARG A 146 -11.01 -46.79 -22.44
N PRO A 147 -9.79 -46.83 -23.03
CA PRO A 147 -9.34 -48.08 -23.63
C PRO A 147 -7.89 -48.48 -23.23
N ARG A 148 -7.75 -49.81 -23.13
CA ARG A 148 -6.59 -50.72 -23.04
C ARG A 148 -5.37 -50.31 -22.21
#